data_AF-A0A956E3T2-F1
#
_entry.id   AF-A0A956E3T2-F1
#
_cell.length_a   1.000
_cell.length_b   1.000
_cell.length_c   1.000
_cell.angle_alpha   90.00
_cell.angle_beta   90.00
_cell.angle_gamma   90.00
#
_symmetry.space_group_name_H-M   'P 1'
#
loop_
_entity.id
_entity.type
_entity.pdbx_description
1 polymer ?
#
loop_
_entity_poly.entity_id
_entity_poly.type
_entity_poly.pdbx_seq_one_letter_code
_entity_poly.pdbx_strand_id
1 'polypeptide(L)'
;MHLRTNLRTGLALGACLFTVVACGGAAPTAVSPEPNAQAADLPPKPDPGGYEAKDEGPQVDRDQAAILAMAGTFKVHFSFKETTAIRPGYEPKKEYTSDALELVEVVQNEPGKVMLQHILITGDDGSAMIIKHWRQDWKYEDTHVLSFRGKATWENQDMPADHAKGTWTQAVYQVDDSPRYESHGRWVHHGKTAYWESEETWRPLPRREYTKRSDYHVIVGKNRHELTPQGWVHFQDNYKLDLDDETGNPILVREVGE
;
A
#
# COMPACT_ATOMS: atom_id res chain seq x y z
N MET A 1 65.26 9.86 -40.25
CA MET A 1 64.25 10.93 -40.25
C MET A 1 63.51 10.84 -38.90
N HIS A 2 64.03 11.37 -37.79
CA HIS A 2 63.80 12.74 -37.25
C HIS A 2 62.30 13.11 -37.29
N LEU A 3 61.56 13.31 -36.18
CA LEU A 3 61.85 14.10 -34.98
C LEU A 3 61.04 13.64 -33.74
N ARG A 4 61.58 13.88 -32.54
CA ARG A 4 60.93 13.81 -31.20
C ARG A 4 60.17 15.11 -30.89
N THR A 5 59.16 15.06 -30.02
CA THR A 5 59.03 15.98 -28.85
C THR A 5 57.93 15.58 -27.85
N ASN A 6 58.29 15.61 -26.56
CA ASN A 6 57.44 15.66 -25.36
C ASN A 6 57.03 17.11 -25.04
N LEU A 7 55.92 17.35 -24.35
CA LEU A 7 55.67 18.47 -23.40
C LEU A 7 54.40 18.13 -22.57
N ARG A 8 54.45 17.83 -21.27
CA ARG A 8 54.55 18.67 -20.05
C ARG A 8 53.35 19.61 -19.76
N THR A 9 52.62 19.21 -18.71
CA THR A 9 52.04 19.97 -17.58
C THR A 9 52.00 21.51 -17.60
N GLY A 10 50.84 22.05 -17.21
CA GLY A 10 50.67 23.43 -16.73
C GLY A 10 49.31 23.64 -16.05
N LEU A 11 49.27 23.50 -14.72
CA LEU A 11 48.15 23.87 -13.86
C LEU A 11 48.24 25.38 -13.57
N ALA A 12 47.20 26.16 -13.86
CA ALA A 12 47.14 27.57 -13.53
C ALA A 12 46.01 27.83 -12.50
N LEU A 13 46.42 28.19 -11.29
CA LEU A 13 45.56 28.76 -10.24
C LEU A 13 45.20 30.20 -10.65
N GLY A 14 43.92 30.49 -10.81
CA GLY A 14 43.38 31.86 -10.87
C GLY A 14 42.82 32.25 -9.50
N ALA A 15 43.48 33.16 -8.82
CA ALA A 15 43.02 33.75 -7.57
C ALA A 15 42.09 34.95 -7.86
N CYS A 16 40.82 34.86 -7.46
CA CYS A 16 39.92 36.02 -7.38
C CYS A 16 39.96 36.57 -5.96
N LEU A 17 40.55 37.76 -5.79
CA LEU A 17 40.40 38.59 -4.61
C LEU A 17 38.96 39.15 -4.57
N PHE A 18 38.21 38.81 -3.54
CA PHE A 18 37.03 39.57 -3.13
C PHE A 18 37.36 40.38 -1.88
N THR A 19 37.23 41.69 -2.01
CA THR A 19 37.35 42.68 -0.95
C THR A 19 36.17 42.53 0.02
N VAL A 20 36.44 42.23 1.29
CA VAL A 20 35.41 42.19 2.34
C VAL A 20 35.20 43.61 2.87
N VAL A 21 34.01 44.16 2.62
CA VAL A 21 33.51 45.35 3.31
C VAL A 21 33.02 44.91 4.70
N ALA A 22 33.65 45.43 5.75
CA ALA A 22 33.22 45.20 7.12
C ALA A 22 32.00 46.08 7.44
N CYS A 23 30.79 45.52 7.36
CA CYS A 23 29.62 46.07 8.03
C CYS A 23 29.52 45.46 9.43
N GLY A 24 29.62 46.30 10.45
CA GLY A 24 29.35 45.92 11.83
C GLY A 24 27.89 45.54 12.02
N GLY A 25 27.62 44.24 12.03
CA GLY A 25 26.34 43.64 12.44
C GLY A 25 26.55 42.89 13.75
N ALA A 26 25.71 43.17 14.74
CA ALA A 26 25.68 42.42 16.00
C ALA A 26 25.54 40.91 15.72
N ALA A 27 26.28 40.10 16.47
CA ALA A 27 26.20 38.64 16.37
C ALA A 27 24.75 38.18 16.56
N PRO A 28 24.20 37.30 15.70
CA PRO A 28 22.92 36.69 15.97
C PRO A 28 23.05 35.85 17.25
N THR A 29 22.30 36.22 18.27
CA THR A 29 22.09 35.36 19.44
C THR A 29 21.53 34.03 18.94
N ALA A 30 22.26 32.95 19.20
CA ALA A 30 21.76 31.59 18.98
C ALA A 30 20.43 31.43 19.72
N VAL A 31 19.34 31.27 18.96
CA VAL A 31 18.08 30.79 19.51
C VAL A 31 18.30 29.31 19.77
N SER A 32 18.39 28.95 21.05
CA SER A 32 18.41 27.56 21.49
C SER A 32 17.19 26.83 20.92
N PRO A 33 17.32 25.61 20.38
CA PRO A 33 16.14 24.83 20.01
C PRO A 33 15.27 24.62 21.24
N GLU A 34 13.99 24.94 21.14
CA GLU A 34 13.04 24.68 22.24
C GLU A 34 13.03 23.18 22.56
N PRO A 35 13.11 22.81 23.85
CA PRO A 35 13.08 21.42 24.25
C PRO A 35 11.64 20.90 24.27
N ASN A 36 11.45 19.72 23.68
CA ASN A 36 10.27 18.85 23.77
C ASN A 36 8.95 19.39 23.20
N ALA A 37 8.67 19.01 21.94
CA ALA A 37 7.32 18.50 21.67
C ALA A 37 7.19 17.18 22.47
N GLN A 38 6.57 17.24 23.64
CA GLN A 38 6.23 16.05 24.42
C GLN A 38 5.23 15.22 23.62
N ALA A 39 5.17 13.90 23.85
CA ALA A 39 4.18 12.99 23.26
C ALA A 39 2.69 13.39 23.48
N ALA A 40 2.43 14.49 24.18
CA ALA A 40 1.13 15.12 24.39
C ALA A 40 0.65 16.01 23.23
N ASP A 41 1.52 16.38 22.26
CA ASP A 41 1.16 17.19 21.08
C ASP A 41 0.85 16.35 19.82
N LEU A 42 0.81 15.02 19.96
CA LEU A 42 0.22 14.20 18.91
C LEU A 42 -1.25 14.60 18.74
N PRO A 43 -1.76 14.71 17.51
CA PRO A 43 -3.18 14.92 17.29
C PRO A 43 -3.96 13.90 18.12
N PRO A 44 -5.04 14.31 18.80
CA PRO A 44 -5.83 13.41 19.63
C PRO A 44 -6.16 12.18 18.80
N LYS A 45 -5.90 10.98 19.35
CA LYS A 45 -6.20 9.69 18.70
C LYS A 45 -7.59 9.84 18.05
N PRO A 46 -7.69 9.88 16.72
CA PRO A 46 -8.97 9.81 16.03
C PRO A 46 -9.76 8.68 16.68
N ASP A 47 -10.97 8.98 17.15
CA ASP A 47 -11.92 7.94 17.52
C ASP A 47 -11.91 6.96 16.33
N PRO A 48 -11.44 5.71 16.51
CA PRO A 48 -11.27 4.78 15.40
C PRO A 48 -12.67 4.50 14.89
N GLY A 49 -13.11 5.31 13.92
CA GLY A 49 -14.50 5.59 13.62
C GLY A 49 -15.32 4.34 13.80
N GLY A 50 -15.95 4.23 14.98
CA GLY A 50 -16.57 2.98 15.37
C GLY A 50 -17.61 2.68 14.30
N TYR A 51 -17.50 1.51 13.66
CA TYR A 51 -18.53 1.13 12.72
C TYR A 51 -19.84 0.95 13.50
N GLU A 52 -20.68 1.98 13.47
CA GLU A 52 -22.06 1.86 13.88
C GLU A 52 -22.81 1.18 12.74
N ALA A 53 -23.07 -0.11 12.92
CA ALA A 53 -23.84 -0.88 11.96
C ALA A 53 -25.17 -0.18 11.70
N LYS A 54 -25.38 0.18 10.43
CA LYS A 54 -26.69 0.57 9.93
C LYS A 54 -27.48 -0.70 9.71
N ASP A 55 -28.38 -1.02 10.65
CA ASP A 55 -29.27 -2.19 10.54
C ASP A 55 -30.42 -1.95 9.54
N GLU A 56 -30.63 -0.70 9.12
CA GLU A 56 -31.71 -0.28 8.23
C GLU A 56 -31.19 0.56 7.06
N GLY A 57 -31.95 0.57 5.95
CA GLY A 57 -31.66 1.36 4.75
C GLY A 57 -31.21 0.54 3.53
N PRO A 58 -31.06 1.19 2.36
CA PRO A 58 -30.56 0.56 1.14
C PRO A 58 -29.19 -0.11 1.35
N GLN A 59 -28.97 -1.28 0.74
CA GLN A 59 -27.70 -2.01 0.86
C GLN A 59 -26.50 -1.15 0.49
N VAL A 60 -26.58 -0.41 -0.62
CA VAL A 60 -25.51 0.50 -1.08
C VAL A 60 -25.08 1.52 -0.01
N ASP A 61 -26.01 2.06 0.78
CA ASP A 61 -25.70 3.04 1.83
C ASP A 61 -25.00 2.40 3.03
N ARG A 62 -25.33 1.13 3.31
CA ARG A 62 -24.71 0.33 4.38
C ARG A 62 -23.30 -0.10 3.97
N ASP A 63 -23.13 -0.54 2.73
CA ASP A 63 -21.84 -0.89 2.14
C ASP A 63 -20.90 0.34 2.12
N GLN A 64 -21.40 1.49 1.65
CA GLN A 64 -20.63 2.74 1.62
C GLN A 64 -20.24 3.19 3.03
N ALA A 65 -21.14 3.05 4.01
CA ALA A 65 -20.80 3.32 5.42
C ALA A 65 -19.74 2.36 5.96
N ALA A 66 -19.77 1.09 5.56
CA ALA A 66 -18.76 0.10 5.94
C ALA A 66 -17.39 0.44 5.33
N ILE A 67 -17.35 0.90 4.07
CA ILE A 67 -16.10 1.37 3.44
C ILE A 67 -15.54 2.57 4.21
N LEU A 68 -16.38 3.58 4.49
CA LEU A 68 -15.96 4.79 5.19
C LEU A 68 -15.46 4.51 6.62
N ALA A 69 -15.96 3.47 7.28
CA ALA A 69 -15.50 3.08 8.61
C ALA A 69 -14.07 2.50 8.63
N MET A 70 -13.47 2.22 7.47
CA MET A 70 -12.04 1.87 7.39
C MET A 70 -11.13 3.10 7.50
N ALA A 71 -11.67 4.32 7.41
CA ALA A 71 -10.92 5.56 7.60
C ALA A 71 -10.60 5.81 9.08
N GLY A 72 -9.45 6.42 9.36
CA GLY A 72 -8.99 6.69 10.72
C GLY A 72 -7.49 6.49 10.88
N THR A 73 -7.04 6.41 12.13
CA THR A 73 -5.62 6.11 12.44
C THR A 73 -5.48 4.82 13.20
N PHE A 74 -4.50 4.02 12.81
CA PHE A 74 -4.33 2.67 13.30
C PHE A 74 -2.86 2.40 13.68
N LYS A 75 -2.68 1.52 14.67
CA LYS A 75 -1.47 0.72 14.78
C LYS A 75 -1.71 -0.51 13.93
N VAL A 76 -0.96 -0.66 12.85
CA VAL A 76 -1.13 -1.77 11.91
C VAL A 76 -0.04 -2.81 12.14
N HIS A 77 -0.45 -4.06 12.14
CA HIS A 77 0.44 -5.23 12.18
C HIS A 77 0.23 -5.99 10.88
N PHE A 78 1.31 -6.23 10.15
CA PHE A 78 1.31 -7.04 8.94
C PHE A 78 1.88 -8.41 9.29
N SER A 79 1.15 -9.49 8.99
CA SER A 79 1.67 -10.86 9.09
C SER A 79 1.43 -11.64 7.80
N PHE A 80 2.45 -12.35 7.32
CA PHE A 80 2.36 -13.19 6.12
C PHE A 80 3.08 -14.51 6.35
N LYS A 81 2.34 -15.61 6.23
CA LYS A 81 2.83 -16.96 6.50
C LYS A 81 2.51 -17.92 5.37
N GLU A 82 3.56 -18.51 4.80
CA GLU A 82 3.42 -19.65 3.88
C GLU A 82 2.97 -20.88 4.67
N THR A 83 1.84 -21.47 4.30
CA THR A 83 1.13 -22.51 5.08
C THR A 83 1.16 -23.88 4.45
N THR A 84 1.00 -23.96 3.13
CA THR A 84 0.86 -25.25 2.42
C THR A 84 1.77 -25.24 1.20
N ALA A 85 2.87 -25.98 1.27
CA ALA A 85 3.74 -26.23 0.12
C ALA A 85 3.00 -27.12 -0.89
N ILE A 86 2.86 -26.64 -2.13
CA ILE A 86 2.12 -27.32 -3.20
C ILE A 86 3.10 -27.90 -4.21
N ARG A 87 4.15 -27.16 -4.57
CA ARG A 87 5.23 -27.67 -5.43
C ARG A 87 6.04 -28.73 -4.68
N PRO A 88 6.28 -29.92 -5.26
CA PRO A 88 7.12 -30.94 -4.65
C PRO A 88 8.51 -30.41 -4.32
N GLY A 89 8.97 -30.65 -3.08
CA GLY A 89 10.28 -30.20 -2.60
C GLY A 89 10.38 -28.70 -2.31
N TYR A 90 9.27 -27.94 -2.38
CA TYR A 90 9.26 -26.55 -1.95
C TYR A 90 9.23 -26.43 -0.43
N GLU A 91 10.18 -25.67 0.11
CA GLU A 91 10.26 -25.34 1.53
C GLU A 91 9.67 -23.95 1.80
N PRO A 92 8.59 -23.85 2.60
CA PRO A 92 8.00 -22.58 3.01
C PRO A 92 9.02 -21.60 3.59
N LYS A 93 8.93 -20.33 3.18
CA LYS A 93 9.81 -19.28 3.70
C LYS A 93 9.38 -18.88 5.11
N LYS A 94 10.33 -18.27 5.84
CA LYS A 94 10.08 -17.70 7.16
C LYS A 94 8.95 -16.67 7.08
N GLU A 95 8.06 -16.73 8.05
CA GLU A 95 7.01 -15.74 8.27
C GLU A 95 7.58 -14.31 8.26
N TYR A 96 6.88 -13.43 7.57
CA TYR A 96 7.20 -12.01 7.53
C TYR A 96 6.21 -11.25 8.41
N THR A 97 6.74 -10.49 9.36
CA THR A 97 5.96 -9.58 10.20
C THR A 97 6.54 -8.17 10.17
N SER A 98 5.68 -7.17 10.32
CA SER A 98 6.07 -5.76 10.45
C SER A 98 4.99 -4.96 11.15
N ASP A 99 5.38 -3.93 11.91
CA ASP A 99 4.46 -2.99 12.55
C ASP A 99 4.63 -1.59 11.94
N ALA A 100 3.56 -0.80 11.93
CA ALA A 100 3.61 0.61 11.56
C ALA A 100 2.44 1.39 12.16
N LEU A 101 2.47 2.71 12.03
CA LEU A 101 1.28 3.54 12.18
C LEU A 101 0.70 3.81 10.79
N GLU A 102 -0.62 3.77 10.65
CA GLU A 102 -1.31 4.10 9.40
C GLU A 102 -2.37 5.18 9.63
N LEU A 103 -2.40 6.16 8.75
CA LEU A 103 -3.51 7.09 8.58
C LEU A 103 -4.25 6.73 7.30
N VAL A 104 -5.57 6.55 7.38
CA VAL A 104 -6.46 6.29 6.25
C VAL A 104 -7.40 7.48 6.11
N GLU A 105 -7.19 8.28 5.06
CA GLU A 105 -8.00 9.47 4.77
C GLU A 105 -9.05 9.20 3.71
N VAL A 106 -10.24 9.77 3.89
CA VAL A 106 -11.29 9.81 2.87
C VAL A 106 -10.97 10.92 1.88
N VAL A 107 -10.57 10.55 0.65
CA VAL A 107 -10.23 11.51 -0.41
C VAL A 107 -11.44 11.84 -1.28
N GLN A 108 -12.36 10.87 -1.45
CA GLN A 108 -13.61 11.06 -2.16
C GLN A 108 -14.72 10.28 -1.46
N ASN A 109 -15.91 10.90 -1.38
CA ASN A 109 -17.12 10.30 -0.83
C ASN A 109 -18.33 10.80 -1.62
N GLU A 110 -18.69 10.07 -2.67
CA GLU A 110 -19.85 10.31 -3.51
C GLU A 110 -20.77 9.07 -3.47
N PRO A 111 -22.06 9.19 -3.81
CA PRO A 111 -22.93 8.02 -3.90
C PRO A 111 -22.36 6.95 -4.84
N GLY A 112 -22.09 5.76 -4.30
CA GLY A 112 -21.54 4.64 -5.06
C GLY A 112 -20.05 4.77 -5.42
N LYS A 113 -19.33 5.77 -4.88
CA LYS A 113 -17.89 5.95 -5.09
C LYS A 113 -17.19 6.48 -3.85
N VAL A 114 -16.20 5.74 -3.36
CA VAL A 114 -15.37 6.14 -2.22
C VAL A 114 -13.90 5.94 -2.57
N MET A 115 -13.04 6.90 -2.22
CA MET A 115 -11.59 6.74 -2.33
C MET A 115 -10.95 6.92 -0.97
N LEU A 116 -10.14 5.94 -0.56
CA LEU A 116 -9.40 5.97 0.68
C LEU A 116 -7.89 5.97 0.39
N GLN A 117 -7.17 6.92 0.96
CA GLN A 117 -5.72 7.04 0.85
C GLN A 117 -5.07 6.57 2.15
N HIS A 118 -4.20 5.57 2.06
CA HIS A 118 -3.43 5.07 3.18
C HIS A 118 -2.03 5.68 3.18
N ILE A 119 -1.62 6.18 4.33
CA ILE A 119 -0.32 6.79 4.59
C ILE A 119 0.31 6.04 5.77
N LEU A 120 1.47 5.43 5.54
CA LEU A 120 2.24 4.77 6.58
C LEU A 120 3.24 5.74 7.19
N ILE A 121 3.37 5.66 8.52
CA ILE A 121 4.44 6.28 9.28
C ILE A 121 5.26 5.13 9.88
N THR A 122 6.55 5.10 9.53
CA THR A 122 7.49 4.05 9.95
C THR A 122 8.74 4.67 10.57
N GLY A 123 9.40 3.95 11.48
CA GLY A 123 10.58 4.42 12.20
C GLY A 123 10.24 5.10 13.53
N ASP A 124 11.28 5.43 14.30
CA ASP A 124 11.16 5.97 15.66
C ASP A 124 11.20 7.51 15.66
N ASP A 125 10.95 8.10 16.83
CA ASP A 125 11.03 9.55 17.06
C ASP A 125 12.39 10.11 16.61
N GLY A 126 12.37 10.99 15.60
CA GLY A 126 13.56 11.58 14.97
C GLY A 126 14.02 10.90 13.67
N SER A 127 13.44 9.76 13.32
CA SER A 127 13.70 9.03 12.05
C SER A 127 12.42 8.67 11.28
N ALA A 128 11.27 9.17 11.74
CA ALA A 128 9.96 8.88 11.16
C ALA A 128 9.93 9.22 9.66
N MET A 129 9.56 8.23 8.86
CA MET A 129 9.31 8.37 7.43
C MET A 129 7.82 8.30 7.18
N ILE A 130 7.29 9.30 6.45
CA ILE A 130 5.91 9.35 5.97
C ILE A 130 5.90 8.84 4.54
N ILE A 131 5.15 7.77 4.29
CA ILE A 131 5.12 7.07 3.02
C ILE A 131 3.66 6.98 2.58
N LYS A 132 3.35 7.52 1.40
CA LYS A 132 2.12 7.14 0.70
C LYS A 132 2.16 5.63 0.47
N HIS A 133 1.28 4.87 1.10
CA HIS A 133 1.37 3.41 1.14
C HIS A 133 0.59 2.77 -0.01
N TRP A 134 -0.71 3.02 -0.07
CA TRP A 134 -1.60 2.53 -1.12
C TRP A 134 -2.87 3.37 -1.13
N ARG A 135 -3.58 3.36 -2.26
CA ARG A 135 -4.93 3.93 -2.38
C ARG A 135 -5.89 2.82 -2.76
N GLN A 136 -7.10 2.87 -2.22
CA GLN A 136 -8.19 2.02 -2.64
C GLN A 136 -9.37 2.86 -3.14
N ASP A 137 -9.78 2.60 -4.37
CA ASP A 137 -10.94 3.21 -5.00
C ASP A 137 -12.06 2.17 -5.04
N TRP A 138 -13.21 2.55 -4.52
CA TRP A 138 -14.39 1.73 -4.39
C TRP A 138 -15.47 2.23 -5.32
N LYS A 139 -16.05 1.34 -6.14
CA LYS A 139 -17.13 1.70 -7.06
C LYS A 139 -18.24 0.67 -7.05
N TYR A 140 -19.46 1.15 -6.81
CA TYR A 140 -20.67 0.34 -6.78
C TYR A 140 -21.12 -0.04 -8.19
N GLU A 141 -21.45 -1.31 -8.39
CA GLU A 141 -21.93 -1.86 -9.66
C GLU A 141 -21.04 -1.50 -10.86
N ASP A 142 -19.72 -1.44 -10.65
CA ASP A 142 -18.80 -1.28 -11.76
C ASP A 142 -18.93 -2.46 -12.72
N THR A 143 -18.84 -2.17 -14.01
CA THR A 143 -18.93 -3.16 -15.09
C THR A 143 -17.61 -3.36 -15.80
N HIS A 144 -16.55 -2.66 -15.38
CA HIS A 144 -15.24 -2.72 -15.99
C HIS A 144 -14.19 -2.81 -14.87
N VAL A 145 -13.32 -3.82 -14.93
CA VAL A 145 -12.18 -3.94 -14.02
C VAL A 145 -10.88 -4.13 -14.78
N LEU A 146 -9.81 -3.52 -14.28
CA LEU A 146 -8.47 -3.67 -14.80
C LEU A 146 -7.73 -4.78 -14.05
N SER A 147 -7.69 -5.96 -14.66
CA SER A 147 -7.05 -7.15 -14.08
C SER A 147 -5.58 -7.24 -14.46
N PHE A 148 -4.71 -7.44 -13.46
CA PHE A 148 -3.31 -7.80 -13.70
C PHE A 148 -3.22 -9.22 -14.23
N ARG A 149 -2.31 -9.49 -15.18
CA ARG A 149 -2.12 -10.82 -15.79
C ARG A 149 -0.68 -11.31 -15.76
N GLY A 150 0.11 -10.78 -14.84
CA GLY A 150 1.53 -11.11 -14.72
C GLY A 150 2.39 -10.40 -15.76
N LYS A 151 3.71 -10.45 -15.57
CA LYS A 151 4.71 -9.91 -16.52
C LYS A 151 4.36 -8.48 -17.00
N ALA A 152 3.98 -7.60 -16.07
CA ALA A 152 3.56 -6.21 -16.32
C ALA A 152 2.40 -6.05 -17.34
N THR A 153 1.59 -7.10 -17.52
CA THR A 153 0.46 -7.11 -18.45
C THR A 153 -0.85 -6.87 -17.70
N TRP A 154 -1.73 -6.11 -18.33
CA TRP A 154 -3.04 -5.74 -17.81
C TRP A 154 -4.12 -6.02 -18.85
N GLU A 155 -5.29 -6.41 -18.38
CA GLU A 155 -6.43 -6.77 -19.20
C GLU A 155 -7.68 -6.07 -18.65
N ASN A 156 -8.42 -5.37 -19.51
CA ASN A 156 -9.75 -4.90 -19.17
C ASN A 156 -10.72 -6.08 -19.19
N GLN A 157 -11.47 -6.26 -18.12
CA GLN A 157 -12.52 -7.26 -18.05
C GLN A 157 -13.86 -6.58 -17.86
N ASP A 158 -14.77 -6.85 -18.79
CA ASP A 158 -16.14 -6.38 -18.72
C ASP A 158 -17.01 -7.41 -18.02
N MET A 159 -17.90 -6.92 -17.16
CA MET A 159 -18.89 -7.73 -16.45
C MET A 159 -20.30 -7.31 -16.87
N PRO A 160 -21.20 -8.27 -17.17
CA PRO A 160 -22.60 -7.94 -17.41
C PRO A 160 -23.21 -7.19 -16.22
N ALA A 161 -24.06 -6.18 -16.49
CA ALA A 161 -24.67 -5.37 -15.45
C ALA A 161 -25.43 -6.19 -14.39
N ASP A 162 -26.05 -7.31 -14.79
CA ASP A 162 -26.74 -8.21 -13.87
C ASP A 162 -25.79 -8.90 -12.87
N HIS A 163 -24.54 -9.15 -13.27
CA HIS A 163 -23.51 -9.68 -12.39
C HIS A 163 -22.92 -8.59 -11.48
N ALA A 164 -22.71 -7.39 -12.01
CA ALA A 164 -22.22 -6.23 -11.26
C ALA A 164 -23.21 -5.78 -10.17
N LYS A 165 -24.51 -6.04 -10.36
CA LYS A 165 -25.57 -5.61 -9.44
C LYS A 165 -25.30 -5.99 -7.97
N GLY A 166 -25.38 -5.01 -7.08
CA GLY A 166 -25.12 -5.18 -5.64
C GLY A 166 -23.67 -5.58 -5.30
N THR A 167 -22.70 -5.35 -6.19
CA THR A 167 -21.27 -5.56 -5.93
C THR A 167 -20.56 -4.22 -5.78
N TRP A 168 -19.38 -4.27 -5.16
CA TRP A 168 -18.41 -3.18 -5.15
C TRP A 168 -17.10 -3.71 -5.70
N THR A 169 -16.46 -2.94 -6.59
CA THR A 169 -15.06 -3.17 -6.92
C THR A 169 -14.16 -2.49 -5.90
N GLN A 170 -12.99 -3.08 -5.67
CA GLN A 170 -11.86 -2.46 -5.01
C GLN A 170 -10.70 -2.38 -6.01
N ALA A 171 -10.39 -1.19 -6.49
CA ALA A 171 -9.19 -0.92 -7.28
C ALA A 171 -8.08 -0.40 -6.36
N VAL A 172 -6.96 -1.11 -6.30
CA VAL A 172 -5.81 -0.77 -5.47
C VAL A 172 -4.69 -0.19 -6.30
N TYR A 173 -4.13 0.92 -5.83
CA TYR A 173 -3.02 1.62 -6.44
C TYR A 173 -1.80 1.64 -5.51
N GLN A 174 -0.62 1.63 -6.11
CA GLN A 174 0.67 1.65 -5.44
C GLN A 174 1.03 3.05 -4.90
N VAL A 175 2.20 3.15 -4.27
CA VAL A 175 2.79 4.40 -3.76
C VAL A 175 2.92 5.51 -4.82
N ASP A 176 3.06 5.12 -6.10
CA ASP A 176 3.25 6.00 -7.25
C ASP A 176 1.97 6.16 -8.10
N ASP A 177 0.81 5.76 -7.56
CA ASP A 177 -0.48 5.74 -8.26
C ASP A 177 -0.58 4.82 -9.48
N SER A 178 0.40 3.92 -9.68
CA SER A 178 0.23 2.85 -10.65
C SER A 178 -0.79 1.81 -10.16
N PRO A 179 -1.62 1.22 -11.04
CA PRO A 179 -2.53 0.15 -10.66
C PRO A 179 -1.77 -1.04 -10.05
N ARG A 180 -2.37 -1.69 -9.05
CA ARG A 180 -1.83 -2.89 -8.40
C ARG A 180 -2.70 -4.12 -8.64
N TYR A 181 -3.99 -4.00 -8.39
CA TYR A 181 -5.01 -5.00 -8.73
C TYR A 181 -6.39 -4.37 -8.61
N GLU A 182 -7.36 -4.98 -9.26
CA GLU A 182 -8.77 -4.66 -9.09
C GLU A 182 -9.56 -5.96 -8.97
N SER A 183 -10.62 -5.96 -8.16
CA SER A 183 -11.51 -7.11 -8.02
C SER A 183 -12.90 -6.69 -7.61
N HIS A 184 -13.91 -7.43 -8.08
CA HIS A 184 -15.27 -7.35 -7.58
C HIS A 184 -15.38 -8.06 -6.23
N GLY A 185 -16.36 -7.64 -5.43
CA GLY A 185 -16.74 -8.36 -4.24
C GLY A 185 -18.08 -7.88 -3.70
N ARG A 186 -18.50 -8.47 -2.59
CA ARG A 186 -19.77 -8.12 -1.94
C ARG A 186 -19.54 -7.85 -0.47
N TRP A 187 -20.19 -6.79 0.01
CA TRP A 187 -20.34 -6.56 1.44
C TRP A 187 -21.42 -7.48 1.99
N VAL A 188 -21.13 -8.08 3.14
CA VAL A 188 -22.04 -8.88 3.93
C VAL A 188 -22.06 -8.29 5.34
N HIS A 189 -23.26 -8.00 5.82
CA HIS A 189 -23.47 -7.39 7.13
C HIS A 189 -24.03 -8.40 8.12
N HIS A 190 -23.41 -8.49 9.30
CA HIS A 190 -23.82 -9.39 10.38
C HIS A 190 -23.91 -8.63 11.70
N GLY A 191 -25.12 -8.18 12.05
CA GLY A 191 -25.34 -7.37 13.24
C GLY A 191 -24.38 -6.17 13.27
N LYS A 192 -23.50 -6.11 14.27
CA LYS A 192 -22.56 -5.01 14.49
C LYS A 192 -21.25 -5.07 13.70
N THR A 193 -21.11 -6.00 12.77
CA THR A 193 -19.94 -6.10 11.89
C THR A 193 -20.35 -6.23 10.43
N ALA A 194 -19.43 -5.93 9.52
CA ALA A 194 -19.55 -6.15 8.10
C ALA A 194 -18.21 -6.63 7.56
N TYR A 195 -18.24 -7.45 6.52
CA TYR A 195 -17.05 -7.77 5.75
C TYR A 195 -17.33 -7.68 4.26
N TRP A 196 -16.30 -7.31 3.50
CA TRP A 196 -16.28 -7.46 2.06
C TRP A 196 -15.32 -8.57 1.69
N GLU A 197 -15.69 -9.43 0.74
CA GLU A 197 -14.80 -10.44 0.18
C GLU A 197 -14.73 -10.32 -1.34
N SER A 198 -13.50 -10.33 -1.85
CA SER A 198 -13.22 -10.23 -3.27
C SER A 198 -13.36 -11.56 -4.01
N GLU A 199 -13.57 -11.47 -5.32
CA GLU A 199 -13.21 -12.55 -6.24
C GLU A 199 -11.69 -12.75 -6.25
N GLU A 200 -11.26 -13.88 -6.81
CA GLU A 200 -9.84 -14.17 -6.97
C GLU A 200 -9.20 -13.15 -7.92
N THR A 201 -8.13 -12.51 -7.47
CA THR A 201 -7.45 -11.47 -8.25
C THR A 201 -5.94 -11.72 -8.28
N TRP A 202 -5.37 -11.41 -9.44
CA TRP A 202 -3.93 -11.52 -9.69
C TRP A 202 -3.26 -10.21 -9.27
N ARG A 203 -2.09 -10.33 -8.67
CA ARG A 203 -1.37 -9.19 -8.09
C ARG A 203 0.13 -9.30 -8.42
N PRO A 204 0.81 -8.17 -8.65
CA PRO A 204 2.25 -8.15 -8.74
C PRO A 204 2.87 -8.48 -7.38
N LEU A 205 4.17 -8.79 -7.39
CA LEU A 205 4.91 -9.02 -6.17
C LEU A 205 4.81 -7.80 -5.23
N PRO A 206 4.68 -8.03 -3.90
CA PRO A 206 4.83 -6.97 -2.93
C PRO A 206 6.25 -6.42 -2.98
N ARG A 207 6.42 -5.11 -2.73
CA ARG A 207 7.72 -4.43 -2.83
C ARG A 207 8.85 -5.14 -2.05
N ARG A 208 8.52 -5.70 -0.90
CA ARG A 208 9.44 -6.42 0.00
C ARG A 208 10.05 -7.68 -0.64
N GLU A 209 9.43 -8.25 -1.69
CA GLU A 209 9.83 -9.51 -2.29
C GLU A 209 10.69 -9.34 -3.56
N TYR A 210 10.63 -8.21 -4.28
CA TYR A 210 11.43 -8.01 -5.52
C TYR A 210 12.95 -8.21 -5.37
N THR A 211 13.50 -7.95 -4.19
CA THR A 211 14.95 -8.09 -3.93
C THR A 211 15.30 -9.36 -3.14
N LYS A 212 14.29 -10.13 -2.70
CA LYS A 212 14.45 -11.29 -1.81
C LYS A 212 14.00 -12.59 -2.45
N ARG A 213 13.18 -12.51 -3.50
CA ARG A 213 12.51 -13.63 -4.12
C ARG A 213 12.68 -13.55 -5.62
N SER A 214 12.92 -14.70 -6.24
CA SER A 214 13.02 -14.88 -7.68
C SER A 214 12.37 -16.18 -8.14
N ASP A 215 11.63 -16.83 -7.24
CA ASP A 215 11.04 -18.15 -7.42
C ASP A 215 9.58 -18.08 -7.90
N TYR A 216 8.96 -16.90 -7.88
CA TYR A 216 7.60 -16.70 -8.36
C TYR A 216 7.41 -15.31 -8.98
N HIS A 217 6.32 -15.17 -9.73
CA HIS A 217 6.07 -14.03 -10.62
C HIS A 217 4.77 -13.29 -10.29
N VAL A 218 3.78 -13.97 -9.73
CA VAL A 218 2.48 -13.37 -9.38
C VAL A 218 1.92 -13.96 -8.11
N ILE A 219 1.06 -13.19 -7.45
CA ILE A 219 0.17 -13.68 -6.40
C ILE A 219 -1.23 -13.79 -6.99
N VAL A 220 -1.89 -14.91 -6.76
CA VAL A 220 -3.31 -15.09 -7.07
C VAL A 220 -4.03 -15.29 -5.75
N GLY A 221 -4.97 -14.42 -5.40
CA GLY A 221 -5.59 -14.52 -4.09
C GLY A 221 -6.85 -13.71 -3.90
N LYS A 222 -7.53 -13.99 -2.79
CA LYS A 222 -8.72 -13.26 -2.33
C LYS A 222 -8.36 -12.25 -1.24
N ASN A 223 -9.13 -11.18 -1.16
CA ASN A 223 -9.05 -10.17 -0.12
C ASN A 223 -10.35 -10.21 0.68
N ARG A 224 -10.25 -10.13 2.00
CA ARG A 224 -11.40 -9.90 2.86
C ARG A 224 -11.12 -8.74 3.81
N HIS A 225 -11.93 -7.70 3.74
CA HIS A 225 -11.88 -6.57 4.67
C HIS A 225 -12.99 -6.78 5.69
N GLU A 226 -12.63 -6.99 6.95
CA GLU A 226 -13.59 -7.27 8.01
C GLU A 226 -13.53 -6.19 9.07
N LEU A 227 -14.67 -5.55 9.31
CA LEU A 227 -14.79 -4.50 10.33
C LEU A 227 -14.83 -5.11 11.72
N THR A 228 -14.18 -4.44 12.65
CA THR A 228 -14.15 -4.77 14.07
C THR A 228 -14.56 -3.53 14.89
N PRO A 229 -14.92 -3.68 16.17
CA PRO A 229 -15.21 -2.52 16.99
C PRO A 229 -14.03 -1.57 17.21
N GLN A 230 -12.80 -1.97 16.84
CA GLN A 230 -11.57 -1.18 17.03
C GLN A 230 -10.94 -0.71 15.70
N GLY A 231 -11.54 -1.01 14.55
CA GLY A 231 -10.98 -0.76 13.23
C GLY A 231 -11.39 -1.85 12.26
N TRP A 232 -10.44 -2.44 11.53
CA TRP A 232 -10.71 -3.48 10.54
C TRP A 232 -9.47 -4.34 10.30
N VAL A 233 -9.67 -5.51 9.70
CA VAL A 233 -8.60 -6.47 9.35
C VAL A 233 -8.65 -6.77 7.86
N HIS A 234 -7.49 -6.86 7.21
CA HIS A 234 -7.35 -7.23 5.80
C HIS A 234 -6.81 -8.65 5.66
N PHE A 235 -7.70 -9.63 5.63
CA PHE A 235 -7.31 -11.01 5.35
C PHE A 235 -6.96 -11.23 3.89
N GLN A 236 -5.90 -11.99 3.66
CA GLN A 236 -5.41 -12.37 2.35
C GLN A 236 -5.21 -13.88 2.29
N ASP A 237 -5.83 -14.52 1.30
CA ASP A 237 -5.61 -15.94 0.97
C ASP A 237 -4.95 -16.01 -0.39
N ASN A 238 -3.66 -16.35 -0.40
CA ASN A 238 -2.77 -16.16 -1.52
C ASN A 238 -2.18 -17.49 -2.01
N TYR A 239 -2.06 -17.64 -3.32
CA TYR A 239 -1.17 -18.58 -3.98
C TYR A 239 -0.03 -17.82 -4.63
N LYS A 240 1.21 -18.29 -4.46
CA LYS A 240 2.38 -17.77 -5.17
C LYS A 240 2.63 -18.62 -6.41
N LEU A 241 2.61 -17.99 -7.58
CA LEU A 241 2.71 -18.68 -8.86
C LEU A 241 4.00 -18.30 -9.60
N ASP A 242 4.70 -19.32 -10.04
CA ASP A 242 5.82 -19.27 -10.95
C ASP A 242 5.32 -19.45 -12.39
N LEU A 243 5.24 -18.33 -13.12
CA LEU A 243 4.74 -18.32 -14.50
C LEU A 243 5.72 -18.90 -15.54
N ASP A 244 6.94 -19.26 -15.14
CA ASP A 244 7.92 -19.89 -16.03
C ASP A 244 8.01 -21.41 -15.78
N ASP A 245 7.12 -21.97 -14.96
CA ASP A 245 7.04 -23.42 -14.71
C ASP A 245 6.64 -24.19 -15.97
N GLU A 246 7.58 -24.98 -16.50
CA GLU A 246 7.35 -25.81 -17.69
C GLU A 246 6.62 -27.13 -17.37
N THR A 247 6.41 -27.45 -16.09
CA THR A 247 5.78 -28.71 -15.66
C THR A 247 4.25 -28.66 -15.73
N GLY A 248 3.68 -27.46 -15.93
CA GLY A 248 2.24 -27.22 -15.95
C GLY A 248 1.62 -27.04 -14.56
N ASN A 249 2.43 -26.97 -13.50
CA ASN A 249 1.97 -26.69 -12.14
C ASN A 249 2.69 -25.46 -11.57
N PRO A 250 2.19 -24.24 -11.89
CA PRO A 250 2.88 -23.01 -11.51
C PRO A 250 2.80 -22.71 -10.01
N ILE A 251 1.96 -23.40 -9.23
CA ILE A 251 1.71 -23.03 -7.83
C ILE A 251 2.83 -23.54 -6.94
N LEU A 252 3.53 -22.60 -6.29
CA LEU A 252 4.55 -22.94 -5.29
C LEU A 252 3.93 -23.36 -3.97
N VAL A 253 3.09 -22.48 -3.43
CA VAL A 253 2.71 -22.47 -2.03
C VAL A 253 1.48 -21.61 -1.82
N ARG A 254 0.68 -21.97 -0.82
CA ARG A 254 -0.37 -21.12 -0.27
C ARG A 254 0.16 -20.29 0.89
N GLU A 255 -0.14 -19.00 0.92
CA GLU A 255 0.21 -18.05 1.97
C GLU A 255 -1.08 -17.43 2.53
N VAL A 256 -1.15 -17.26 3.85
CA VAL A 256 -2.18 -16.43 4.49
C VAL A 256 -1.53 -15.15 4.99
N GLY A 257 -2.27 -14.04 4.93
CA GLY A 257 -1.85 -12.79 5.55
C GLY A 257 -3.00 -12.01 6.18
N GLU A 258 -2.66 -11.13 7.12
CA GLU A 258 -3.55 -10.23 7.84
C GLU A 258 -2.87 -8.90 8.19
#